data_AF-A0A1W9QJ68-F1
#
_entry.id   AF-A0A1W9QJ68-F1
#
_cell.length_a   1.000
_cell.length_b   1.000
_cell.length_c   1.000
_cell.angle_alpha   90.00
_cell.angle_beta   90.00
_cell.angle_gamma   90.00
#
_symmetry.space_group_name_H-M   'P 1'
#
loop_
_entity.id
_entity.type
_entity.pdbx_description
1 polymer ?
#
loop_
_entity_poly.entity_id
_entity_poly.type
_entity_poly.pdbx_seq_one_letter_code
_entity_poly.pdbx_strand_id
1 'polypeptide(L)' 'YEEKVVVVWNRKKENGNWEIGVKFLSPHSEYRARLIEEICYIEHYRKEVEREEGRRLNGTEAASEWIAKYANKFPK' A
#
# COMPACT_ATOMS: atom_id res chain seq x y z
N TYR A 1 -12.89 12.64 -6.00
CA TYR A 1 -12.35 11.79 -7.06
C TYR A 1 -13.17 10.51 -7.04
N GLU A 2 -13.97 10.25 -8.08
CA GLU A 2 -14.85 9.08 -8.16
C GLU A 2 -14.20 8.03 -9.07
N GLU A 3 -14.23 6.76 -8.67
CA GLU A 3 -13.54 5.67 -9.38
C GLU A 3 -14.49 4.48 -9.53
N LYS A 4 -14.56 3.92 -10.74
CA LYS A 4 -15.47 2.81 -11.04
C LYS A 4 -14.85 1.48 -10.58
N VAL A 5 -15.59 0.78 -9.73
CA VAL A 5 -15.22 -0.52 -9.18
C VAL A 5 -16.39 -1.50 -9.30
N VAL A 6 -16.10 -2.80 -9.28
CA VAL A 6 -17.11 -3.86 -9.17
C VAL A 6 -17.01 -4.54 -7.82
N VAL A 7 -18.15 -4.86 -7.22
CA VAL A 7 -18.20 -5.68 -6.01
C VAL A 7 -17.93 -7.13 -6.40
N VAL A 8 -16.93 -7.74 -5.79
CA VAL A 8 -16.56 -9.16 -6.04
C VAL A 8 -17.14 -10.09 -4.99
N TRP A 9 -17.34 -9.62 -3.77
CA TRP A 9 -18.04 -10.34 -2.72
C TRP A 9 -18.53 -9.37 -1.65
N ASN A 10 -19.50 -9.82 -0.86
CA ASN A 10 -19.89 -9.15 0.36
C ASN A 10 -20.16 -10.19 1.46
N ARG A 11 -19.94 -9.78 2.72
CA ARG A 11 -20.18 -10.62 3.90
C ARG A 11 -20.77 -9.78 5.01
N LYS A 12 -21.83 -10.28 5.63
CA LYS A 12 -22.41 -9.68 6.84
C LYS A 12 -21.57 -10.08 8.05
N LYS A 13 -21.13 -9.10 8.83
CA LYS A 13 -20.44 -9.31 10.11
C LYS A 13 -21.46 -9.47 11.23
N GLU A 14 -21.05 -10.13 12.31
CA GLU A 14 -21.89 -10.39 13.49
C GLU A 14 -22.36 -9.10 14.17
N ASN A 15 -21.59 -8.02 14.06
CA ASN A 15 -21.95 -6.69 14.57
C ASN A 15 -22.95 -5.93 13.68
N GLY A 16 -23.52 -6.56 12.65
CA GLY A 16 -24.49 -5.96 11.74
C GLY A 16 -23.88 -5.16 10.59
N ASN A 17 -22.56 -4.94 10.57
CA ASN A 17 -21.87 -4.25 9.49
C ASN A 17 -21.63 -5.17 8.28
N TRP A 18 -21.44 -4.56 7.11
CA TRP A 18 -21.09 -5.29 5.89
C TRP A 18 -19.62 -5.09 5.56
N GLU A 19 -18.98 -6.17 5.14
CA GLU A 19 -17.68 -6.17 4.50
C GLU A 19 -17.88 -6.38 3.01
N ILE A 20 -17.26 -5.54 2.18
CA ILE A 20 -17.41 -5.57 0.73
C ILE A 20 -16.02 -5.62 0.11
N GLY A 21 -15.75 -6.67 -0.66
CA GLY A 21 -14.59 -6.72 -1.53
C GLY A 21 -14.89 -6.01 -2.84
N VAL A 22 -14.05 -5.06 -3.25
CA VAL A 22 -14.16 -4.36 -4.53
C VAL A 22 -12.95 -4.66 -5.42
N LYS A 23 -13.18 -4.80 -6.72
CA LYS A 23 -12.14 -4.89 -7.74
C LYS A 23 -12.20 -3.65 -8.63
N PHE A 24 -11.05 -3.02 -8.81
CA PHE A 24 -10.92 -1.86 -9.70
C PHE A 24 -11.06 -2.29 -11.16
N LEU A 25 -11.86 -1.54 -11.93
CA LEU A 25 -12.12 -1.84 -13.34
C LEU A 25 -11.03 -1.33 -14.29
N SER A 26 -10.22 -0.38 -13.82
CA SER A 26 -9.12 0.19 -14.60
C SER A 26 -7.78 -0.39 -14.14
N PRO A 27 -6.91 -0.87 -15.05
CA PRO A 27 -5.52 -1.24 -14.74
C PRO A 27 -4.76 -0.11 -14.04
N HIS A 28 -5.08 1.14 -14.36
CA HIS A 28 -4.52 2.32 -13.69
C HIS A 28 -4.90 2.41 -12.22
N SER A 29 -6.04 1.85 -11.81
CA SER A 29 -6.56 1.98 -10.45
C SER A 29 -6.07 0.88 -9.52
N GLU A 30 -5.89 -0.33 -10.03
CA GLU A 30 -5.11 -1.36 -9.34
C GLU A 30 -3.65 -0.92 -9.15
N TYR A 31 -3.04 -0.36 -10.20
CA TYR A 31 -1.69 0.19 -10.11
C TYR A 31 -1.60 1.33 -9.09
N ARG A 32 -2.57 2.25 -9.06
CA ARG A 32 -2.64 3.31 -8.05
C ARG A 32 -2.81 2.77 -6.62
N ALA A 33 -3.65 1.75 -6.43
CA ALA A 33 -3.80 1.12 -5.12
C ALA A 33 -2.48 0.50 -4.64
N ARG A 34 -1.77 -0.22 -5.53
CA ARG A 34 -0.43 -0.76 -5.23
C ARG A 34 0.58 0.35 -4.94
N LEU A 35 0.57 1.45 -5.70
CA LEU A 35 1.44 2.60 -5.44
C LEU A 35 1.20 3.22 -4.06
N ILE A 36 -0.05 3.34 -3.63
CA ILE A 36 -0.39 3.87 -2.29
C ILE A 36 0.13 2.92 -1.21
N GLU A 37 -0.04 1.61 -1.41
CA GLU A 37 0.47 0.60 -0.48
C GLU A 37 2.00 0.65 -0.35
N GLU A 38 2.73 0.79 -1.47
CA GLU A 38 4.17 0.98 -1.47
C GLU A 38 4.61 2.25 -0.74
N ILE A 39 3.87 3.36 -0.91
CA ILE A 39 4.13 4.60 -0.16
C ILE A 39 3.96 4.37 1.34
N CYS A 40 2.92 3.63 1.75
CA CYS A 40 2.72 3.29 3.16
C CYS A 40 3.87 2.45 3.72
N TYR A 41 4.40 1.48 2.95
CA TYR A 41 5.55 0.70 3.37
C TYR A 41 6.83 1.53 3.50
N ILE A 42 7.10 2.42 2.54
CA ILE A 42 8.26 3.32 2.60
C ILE A 42 8.16 4.25 3.81
N GLU A 43 6.99 4.80 4.10
CA GLU A 43 6.75 5.65 5.26
C GLU A 43 6.87 4.90 6.58
N HIS A 44 6.44 3.63 6.62
CA HIS A 44 6.65 2.79 7.78
C HIS A 44 8.14 2.51 8.01
N TYR A 45 8.85 2.08 6.97
CA TYR A 45 10.30 1.85 7.01
C TYR A 45 11.07 3.08 7.48
N ARG A 46 10.74 4.26 6.96
CA ARG A 46 11.35 5.52 7.36
C ARG A 46 11.23 5.77 8.88
N LYS A 47 10.06 5.48 9.46
CA LYS A 47 9.83 5.61 10.90
C LYS A 47 10.55 4.54 11.71
N GLU A 48 10.62 3.31 11.19
CA GLU A 48 11.37 2.24 11.86
C GLU A 48 12.86 2.55 11.91
N VAL A 49 13.45 3.01 10.80
CA VAL A 49 14.85 3.44 10.74
C VAL A 49 15.13 4.59 11.72
N GLU A 50 14.23 5.57 11.83
CA GLU A 50 14.39 6.63 12.83
C GLU A 50 14.33 6.07 14.26
N ARG A 51 13.39 5.15 14.53
CA ARG A 51 13.19 4.56 15.87
C ARG A 51 14.35 3.64 16.28
N GLU A 52 14.83 2.80 15.38
CA GLU A 52 15.76 1.71 15.69
C GLU A 52 17.22 2.10 15.47
N GLU A 53 17.48 2.95 14.48
CA GLU A 53 18.83 3.34 14.09
C GLU A 53 19.13 4.82 14.40
N GLY A 54 18.11 5.62 14.77
CA GLY A 54 18.26 7.06 15.01
C GLY A 54 18.49 7.87 13.74
N ARG A 55 18.48 7.23 12.56
CA ARG A 55 18.71 7.90 11.27
C ARG A 55 17.43 8.54 10.76
N ARG A 56 17.48 9.82 10.41
CA ARG A 56 16.36 10.53 9.80
C ARG A 56 16.51 10.52 8.28
N LEU A 57 15.66 9.76 7.62
CA LEU A 57 15.58 9.72 6.16
C LEU A 57 14.47 10.66 5.67
N ASN A 58 14.71 11.33 4.56
CA ASN A 58 13.64 11.93 3.77
C ASN A 58 12.92 10.87 2.91
N GLY A 59 11.79 11.22 2.30
CA GLY A 59 10.97 10.27 1.53
C GLY A 59 11.72 9.62 0.36
N THR A 60 12.61 10.36 -0.31
CA THR A 60 13.41 9.85 -1.44
C THR A 60 14.51 8.90 -0.98
N GLU A 61 15.17 9.20 0.14
CA GLU A 61 16.18 8.33 0.75
C GLU A 61 15.55 7.01 1.23
N ALA A 62 14.42 7.09 1.93
CA ALA A 62 13.68 5.91 2.38
C ALA A 62 13.20 5.06 1.20
N ALA A 63 12.69 5.67 0.13
CA ALA A 63 12.29 4.95 -1.08
C ALA A 63 13.47 4.25 -1.76
N SER A 64 14.62 4.93 -1.85
CA SER A 64 15.83 4.36 -2.48
C SER A 64 16.37 3.18 -1.68
N GLU A 65 16.45 3.29 -0.35
CA GLU A 65 16.84 2.18 0.53
C GLU A 65 15.83 1.03 0.49
N TRP A 66 14.52 1.33 0.49
CA TRP A 66 13.45 0.34 0.39
C TRP A 66 13.53 -0.45 -0.92
N ILE A 67 13.70 0.24 -2.05
CA ILE A 67 13.87 -0.40 -3.36
C ILE A 67 15.15 -1.26 -3.35
N ALA A 68 16.28 -0.76 -2.85
CA ALA A 68 17.51 -1.56 -2.79
C ALA A 68 17.36 -2.83 -1.94
N LYS A 69 16.62 -2.77 -0.83
CA LYS A 69 16.38 -3.90 0.08
C LYS A 69 15.32 -4.89 -0.44
N TYR A 70 14.30 -4.41 -1.15
CA TYR A 70 13.10 -5.19 -1.46
C TYR A 70 12.74 -5.29 -2.95
N ALA A 71 13.52 -4.72 -3.86
CA ALA A 71 13.30 -4.79 -5.32
C ALA A 71 13.13 -6.22 -5.84
N ASN A 72 13.81 -7.19 -5.24
CA ASN A 72 13.73 -8.60 -5.62
C ASN A 72 12.43 -9.29 -5.16
N LYS A 73 11.59 -8.64 -4.36
CA LYS A 73 10.30 -9.16 -3.89
C LYS A 73 9.10 -8.61 -4.68
N PHE A 74 9.32 -7.73 -5.66
CA PHE A 74 8.24 -7.27 -6.52
C PHE A 74 7.83 -8.38 -7.51
N PRO A 75 6.54 -8.76 -7.57
CA PRO A 75 6.05 -9.58 -8.67
C PRO A 75 6.16 -8.79 -9.98
N LYS A 76 6.70 -9.45 -11.01
CA LYS A 76 6.68 -8.95 -12.40
C LYS A 76 5.27 -8.92 -12.97
#